data_AF-A0AA88YI48-F1
#
_entry.id   AF-A0AA88YI48-F1
#
_cell.length_a   1.000
_cell.length_b   1.000
_cell.length_c   1.000
_cell.angle_alpha   90.00
_cell.angle_beta   90.00
_cell.angle_gamma   90.00
#
_symmetry.space_group_name_H-M   'P 1'
#
loop_
_entity.id
_entity.type
_entity.pdbx_description
1 polymer ?
#
loop_
_entity_poly.entity_id
_entity_poly.type
_entity_poly.pdbx_seq_one_letter_code
_entity_poly.pdbx_strand_id
1 'polypeptide(L)'
;MNSDVQKLVTNTKENTDFAIALQNEVDNIKLEMTKMRDENNSTKEKILDVQARGMRENLMLFQIGYSRETRGKLYTDCSRLMRKRFEDREYTGEVVGLQGFWLGATDDQQEGNWIWIKDREPVGYNNWAPGEPNNKDSEENCLEYFKEQLFKWNDAPCRLRRRFICEEALNI
;
A
#
# COMPACT_ATOMS: atom_id res chain seq x y z
N MET A 1 57.78 -48.63 -18.70
CA MET A 1 57.20 -47.75 -17.66
C MET A 1 56.60 -48.66 -16.60
N ASN A 2 56.88 -48.47 -15.30
CA ASN A 2 56.32 -49.32 -14.23
C ASN A 2 54.80 -49.05 -14.07
N SER A 3 54.03 -50.10 -13.71
CA SER A 3 52.59 -50.10 -13.43
C SER A 3 52.14 -48.93 -12.56
N ASP A 4 52.91 -48.60 -11.53
CA ASP A 4 52.55 -47.54 -10.58
C ASP A 4 52.58 -46.14 -11.22
N VAL A 5 53.51 -45.93 -12.16
CA VAL A 5 53.61 -44.68 -12.92
C VAL A 5 52.43 -44.53 -13.87
N GLN A 6 51.96 -45.63 -14.49
CA GLN A 6 50.77 -45.59 -15.34
C GLN A 6 49.50 -45.25 -14.55
N LYS A 7 49.31 -45.85 -13.36
CA LYS A 7 48.18 -45.51 -12.48
C LYS A 7 48.18 -44.04 -12.07
N LEU A 8 49.34 -43.49 -11.71
CA LEU A 8 49.47 -42.08 -11.36
C LEU A 8 49.10 -41.16 -12.53
N VAL A 9 49.54 -41.49 -13.75
CA VAL A 9 49.19 -40.71 -14.95
C VAL A 9 47.69 -40.75 -15.22
N THR A 10 47.05 -41.92 -15.11
CA THR A 10 45.60 -42.06 -15.32
C THR A 10 44.81 -41.27 -14.28
N ASN A 11 45.13 -41.41 -12.99
CA ASN A 11 44.46 -40.65 -11.93
C ASN A 11 44.65 -39.14 -12.09
N THR A 12 45.83 -38.69 -12.53
CA THR A 12 46.10 -37.27 -12.77
C THR A 12 45.24 -36.74 -13.92
N LYS A 13 45.08 -37.53 -14.98
CA LYS A 13 44.21 -37.19 -16.11
C LYS A 13 42.75 -37.09 -15.67
N GLU A 14 42.23 -38.09 -14.96
CA GLU A 14 40.84 -38.10 -14.46
C GLU A 14 40.56 -36.90 -13.54
N ASN A 15 41.49 -36.56 -12.65
CA ASN A 15 41.37 -35.38 -11.79
C ASN A 15 41.38 -34.06 -12.58
N THR A 16 42.15 -34.00 -13.67
CA THR A 16 42.20 -32.81 -14.53
C THR A 16 40.90 -32.66 -15.33
N ASP A 17 40.37 -33.76 -15.87
CA ASP A 17 39.12 -33.78 -16.62
C ASP A 17 37.93 -33.40 -15.71
N PHE A 18 37.92 -33.87 -14.46
CA PHE A 18 36.93 -33.45 -13.46
C PHE A 18 37.03 -31.95 -13.13
N ALA A 19 38.24 -31.42 -12.96
CA ALA A 19 38.44 -29.99 -12.69
C ALA A 19 37.95 -29.11 -13.85
N ILE A 20 38.17 -29.54 -15.11
CA ILE A 20 37.66 -28.84 -16.29
C ILE A 20 36.13 -28.86 -16.34
N ALA A 21 35.51 -30.02 -16.05
CA ALA A 21 34.05 -30.13 -16.01
C ALA A 21 33.45 -29.19 -14.95
N LEU A 22 34.04 -29.14 -13.75
CA LEU A 22 33.60 -28.25 -12.69
C LEU A 22 33.77 -26.77 -13.08
N GLN A 23 34.86 -26.42 -13.76
CA GLN A 23 35.09 -25.05 -14.23
C GLN A 23 34.05 -24.62 -15.26
N ASN A 24 33.68 -25.51 -16.19
CA ASN A 24 32.61 -25.25 -17.15
C ASN A 24 31.26 -25.03 -16.46
N GLU A 25 30.93 -25.79 -15.42
CA GLU A 25 29.72 -25.58 -14.63
C GLU A 25 29.75 -24.22 -13.89
N VAL A 26 30.88 -23.87 -13.28
CA VAL A 26 31.06 -22.57 -12.63
C VAL A 26 30.86 -21.42 -13.60
N ASP A 27 31.39 -21.53 -14.83
CA ASP A 27 31.27 -20.47 -15.82
C ASP A 27 29.85 -20.37 -16.41
N ASN A 28 29.14 -21.50 -16.56
CA ASN A 28 27.72 -21.51 -16.90
C ASN A 28 26.88 -20.83 -15.80
N ILE A 29 27.16 -21.11 -14.52
CA ILE A 29 26.46 -20.48 -13.40
C ILE A 29 26.71 -18.97 -13.38
N LYS A 30 27.96 -18.52 -13.60
CA LYS A 30 28.27 -17.09 -13.68
C LYS A 30 27.50 -16.41 -14.80
N LEU A 31 27.38 -17.05 -15.96
CA LEU A 31 26.63 -16.52 -17.10
C LEU A 31 25.14 -16.35 -16.77
N GLU A 32 24.53 -17.35 -16.15
CA GLU A 32 23.13 -17.26 -15.71
C GLU A 32 22.94 -16.20 -14.61
N MET A 33 23.90 -16.06 -13.68
CA MET A 33 23.88 -14.99 -12.68
C MET A 33 23.93 -13.59 -13.30
N THR A 34 24.71 -13.40 -14.38
CA THR A 34 24.73 -12.12 -15.09
C THR A 34 23.43 -11.84 -15.82
N LYS A 35 22.83 -12.85 -16.48
CA LYS A 35 21.52 -12.69 -17.14
C LYS A 35 20.44 -12.29 -16.13
N MET A 36 20.35 -13.01 -15.01
CA MET A 36 19.40 -12.69 -13.94
C MET A 36 19.63 -11.29 -13.37
N ARG A 37 20.89 -10.86 -13.23
CA ARG A 37 21.21 -9.50 -12.78
C ARG A 37 20.71 -8.44 -13.77
N ASP A 38 20.91 -8.66 -15.06
CA ASP A 38 20.49 -7.73 -16.11
C ASP A 38 18.96 -7.66 -16.21
N GLU A 39 18.27 -8.81 -16.13
CA GLU A 39 16.81 -8.88 -16.07
C GLU A 39 16.24 -8.16 -14.84
N ASN A 40 16.87 -8.34 -13.67
CA ASN A 40 16.48 -7.65 -12.45
C ASN A 40 16.66 -6.13 -12.59
N ASN A 41 17.76 -5.67 -13.17
CA ASN A 41 18.00 -4.25 -13.43
C ASN A 41 16.97 -3.69 -14.41
N SER A 42 16.67 -4.40 -15.51
CA SER A 42 15.61 -4.02 -16.46
C SER A 42 14.24 -3.91 -15.77
N THR A 43 13.95 -4.83 -14.85
CA THR A 43 12.68 -4.86 -14.11
C THR A 43 12.58 -3.68 -13.15
N LYS A 44 13.67 -3.30 -12.48
CA LYS A 44 13.73 -2.10 -11.64
C LYS A 44 13.43 -0.84 -12.44
N GLU A 45 14.02 -0.69 -13.62
CA GLU A 45 13.75 0.47 -14.49
C GLU A 45 12.27 0.53 -14.92
N LYS A 46 11.65 -0.62 -15.22
CA LYS A 46 10.21 -0.68 -15.52
C LYS A 46 9.35 -0.28 -14.32
N ILE A 47 9.73 -0.68 -13.11
CA ILE A 47 9.03 -0.28 -11.87
C ILE A 47 9.15 1.23 -11.68
N LEU A 48 10.35 1.79 -11.82
CA LEU A 48 10.59 3.24 -11.72
C LEU A 48 9.74 4.03 -12.74
N ASP A 49 9.57 3.53 -13.96
CA ASP A 49 8.69 4.16 -14.95
C ASP A 49 7.21 4.08 -14.55
N VAL A 50 6.74 2.93 -14.07
CA VAL A 50 5.36 2.77 -13.55
C VAL A 50 5.10 3.72 -12.38
N GLN A 51 6.05 3.84 -11.46
CA GLN A 51 6.01 4.79 -10.35
C GLN A 51 5.93 6.24 -10.85
N ALA A 52 6.79 6.60 -11.81
CA ALA A 52 6.81 7.93 -12.40
C ALA A 52 5.53 8.26 -13.19
N ARG A 53 4.86 7.27 -13.78
CA ARG A 53 3.54 7.44 -14.40
C ARG A 53 2.44 7.61 -13.35
N GLY A 54 2.45 6.80 -12.29
CA GLY A 54 1.53 6.92 -11.15
C GLY A 54 1.54 8.32 -10.52
N MET A 55 2.73 8.88 -10.31
CA MET A 55 2.91 10.24 -9.79
C MET A 55 2.49 11.33 -10.78
N ARG A 56 2.66 11.12 -12.10
CA ARG A 56 2.30 12.12 -13.13
C ARG A 56 0.79 12.23 -13.37
N GLU A 57 0.06 11.13 -13.20
CA GLU A 57 -1.39 11.08 -13.43
C GLU A 57 -2.23 11.30 -12.16
N ASN A 58 -1.61 11.59 -11.01
CA ASN A 58 -2.28 11.71 -9.71
C ASN A 58 -3.21 10.52 -9.42
N LEU A 59 -2.76 9.30 -9.75
CA LEU A 59 -3.53 8.10 -9.49
C LEU A 59 -3.63 7.86 -7.98
N MET A 60 -4.85 7.84 -7.48
CA MET A 60 -5.17 7.61 -6.07
C MET A 60 -5.72 6.21 -5.86
N LEU A 61 -5.20 5.51 -4.86
CA LEU A 61 -5.80 4.27 -4.37
C LEU A 61 -6.79 4.59 -3.25
N PHE A 62 -7.98 4.00 -3.34
CA PHE A 62 -8.99 4.10 -2.30
C PHE A 62 -9.29 2.73 -1.70
N GLN A 63 -9.28 2.64 -0.37
CA GLN A 63 -9.63 1.41 0.35
C GLN A 63 -10.62 1.70 1.48
N ILE A 64 -11.62 0.84 1.62
CA ILE A 64 -12.59 0.93 2.72
C ILE A 64 -12.03 0.21 3.94
N GLY A 65 -11.91 0.95 5.03
CA GLY A 65 -11.53 0.45 6.34
C GLY A 65 -12.71 0.28 7.29
N TYR A 66 -12.48 -0.54 8.31
CA TYR A 66 -13.35 -0.65 9.46
C TYR A 66 -12.59 -0.18 10.70
N SER A 67 -13.12 0.83 11.39
CA SER A 67 -12.58 1.25 12.68
C SER A 67 -13.35 0.52 13.75
N ARG A 68 -12.64 -0.17 14.66
CA ARG A 68 -13.26 -0.73 15.87
C ARG A 68 -13.59 0.37 16.90
N GLU A 69 -13.20 1.62 16.63
CA GLU A 69 -13.28 2.77 17.53
C GLU A 69 -13.79 4.05 16.79
N THR A 70 -13.54 5.23 17.35
CA THR A 70 -13.99 6.54 16.86
C THR A 70 -13.07 7.13 15.78
N ARG A 71 -13.37 8.33 15.24
CA ARG A 71 -12.50 9.00 14.22
C ARG A 71 -11.04 9.15 14.68
N GLY A 72 -10.78 9.28 15.99
CA GLY A 72 -9.44 9.57 16.53
C GLY A 72 -8.31 8.62 16.11
N LYS A 73 -8.63 7.42 15.60
CA LYS A 73 -7.64 6.44 15.10
C LYS A 73 -7.64 6.26 13.57
N LEU A 74 -8.46 7.00 12.83
CA LEU A 74 -8.68 6.84 11.39
C LEU A 74 -7.41 7.02 10.55
N TYR A 75 -6.57 8.01 10.87
CA TYR A 75 -5.32 8.24 10.14
C TYR A 75 -4.32 7.08 10.31
N THR A 76 -4.14 6.60 11.55
CA THR A 76 -3.28 5.46 11.87
C THR A 76 -3.81 4.17 11.27
N ASP A 77 -5.13 3.97 11.32
CA ASP A 77 -5.77 2.81 10.73
C ASP A 77 -5.69 2.81 9.20
N CYS A 78 -5.82 3.97 8.54
CA CYS A 78 -5.58 4.08 7.10
C CYS A 78 -4.15 3.73 6.72
N SER A 79 -3.17 4.31 7.42
CA SER A 79 -1.76 3.98 7.22
C SER A 79 -1.48 2.48 7.39
N ARG A 80 -2.16 1.81 8.31
CA ARG A 80 -2.04 0.37 8.54
C ARG A 80 -2.74 -0.45 7.45
N LEU A 81 -3.94 -0.04 7.02
CA LEU A 81 -4.73 -0.75 6.02
C LEU A 81 -4.03 -0.76 4.66
N MET A 82 -3.49 0.38 4.24
CA MET A 82 -2.84 0.48 2.92
C MET A 82 -1.49 -0.26 2.88
N ARG A 83 -0.79 -0.40 4.02
CA ARG A 83 0.43 -1.21 4.12
C ARG A 83 0.18 -2.73 4.15
N LYS A 84 -1.03 -3.18 4.49
CA LYS A 84 -1.34 -4.61 4.55
C LYS A 84 -1.46 -5.16 3.12
N ARG A 85 -0.37 -5.76 2.65
CA ARG A 85 -0.35 -6.62 1.46
C ARG A 85 -1.37 -7.76 1.66
N PHE A 86 -2.05 -8.15 0.58
CA PHE A 86 -3.27 -8.97 0.42
C PHE A 86 -3.53 -10.23 1.31
N GLU A 87 -2.72 -10.58 2.29
CA GLU A 87 -2.66 -11.95 2.85
C GLU A 87 -3.39 -12.22 4.17
N ASP A 88 -4.03 -11.27 4.86
CA ASP A 88 -4.84 -11.62 6.04
C ASP A 88 -6.20 -10.93 6.02
N ARG A 89 -7.21 -11.64 5.49
CA ARG A 89 -8.62 -11.30 5.71
C ARG A 89 -9.26 -12.30 6.67
N GLU A 90 -9.02 -12.10 7.96
CA GLU A 90 -9.99 -12.55 8.96
C GLU A 90 -11.18 -11.58 8.90
N TYR A 91 -12.21 -11.96 8.16
CA TYR A 91 -13.49 -11.27 8.12
C TYR A 91 -14.18 -11.45 9.47
N THR A 92 -13.94 -10.56 10.43
CA THR A 92 -14.71 -10.52 11.67
C THR A 92 -16.09 -9.94 11.33
N GLY A 93 -17.06 -10.82 11.10
CA GLY A 93 -18.40 -10.55 10.54
C GLY A 93 -19.33 -9.70 11.41
N GLU A 94 -18.90 -8.52 11.83
CA GLU A 94 -19.80 -7.51 12.37
C GLU A 94 -20.37 -6.69 11.20
N VAL A 95 -21.64 -6.95 10.86
CA VAL A 95 -22.41 -6.10 9.93
C VAL A 95 -22.76 -4.81 10.67
N VAL A 96 -21.78 -3.92 10.85
CA VAL A 96 -22.09 -2.54 11.23
C VAL A 96 -22.88 -1.94 10.09
N GLY A 97 -24.11 -1.56 10.39
CA GLY A 97 -25.00 -0.90 9.42
C GLY A 97 -24.26 0.24 8.73
N LEU A 98 -24.29 0.23 7.40
CA LEU A 98 -23.69 1.27 6.58
C LEU A 98 -24.52 2.55 6.74
N GLN A 99 -24.34 3.30 7.83
CA GLN A 99 -24.95 4.63 8.00
C GLN A 99 -24.16 5.69 7.23
N GLY A 100 -22.84 5.54 7.15
CA GLY A 100 -21.97 6.46 6.44
C GLY A 100 -20.51 6.02 6.45
N PHE A 101 -19.69 6.82 5.78
CA PHE A 101 -18.24 6.67 5.73
C PHE A 101 -17.56 7.93 6.20
N TRP A 102 -16.66 7.84 7.18
CA TRP A 102 -15.79 8.95 7.54
C TRP A 102 -14.88 9.33 6.37
N LEU A 103 -14.78 10.64 6.17
CA LEU A 103 -13.82 11.30 5.29
C LEU A 103 -12.73 11.99 6.13
N GLY A 104 -11.65 12.34 5.46
CA GLY A 104 -10.46 12.89 6.09
C GLY A 104 -10.54 14.39 6.43
N ALA A 105 -11.71 14.99 6.64
CA ALA A 105 -11.85 16.42 6.95
C ALA A 105 -12.43 16.69 8.34
N THR A 106 -12.12 17.86 8.87
CA THR A 106 -12.55 18.34 10.20
C THR A 106 -12.48 19.85 10.28
N ASP A 107 -13.29 20.42 11.16
CA ASP A 107 -13.25 21.82 11.58
C ASP A 107 -13.02 21.95 13.10
N ASP A 108 -12.49 20.90 13.74
CA ASP A 108 -12.22 20.83 15.19
C ASP A 108 -11.32 21.95 15.74
N GLN A 109 -10.53 22.59 14.88
CA GLN A 109 -9.67 23.70 15.25
C GLN A 109 -10.41 25.04 15.26
N GLN A 110 -11.38 25.20 14.36
CA GLN A 110 -12.15 26.41 14.18
C GLN A 110 -13.44 26.06 13.47
N GLU A 111 -14.54 26.11 14.24
CA GLU A 111 -15.90 25.85 13.79
C GLU A 111 -16.21 26.53 12.44
N GLY A 112 -16.73 25.76 11.49
CA GLY A 112 -17.08 26.21 10.15
C GLY A 112 -15.89 26.31 9.17
N ASN A 113 -14.65 26.18 9.64
CA ASN A 113 -13.45 26.17 8.81
C ASN A 113 -12.92 24.75 8.62
N TRP A 114 -13.47 24.08 7.61
CA TRP A 114 -13.12 22.70 7.26
C TRP A 114 -11.75 22.59 6.61
N ILE A 115 -10.93 21.69 7.13
CA ILE A 115 -9.59 21.36 6.62
C ILE A 115 -9.44 19.85 6.40
N TRP A 116 -8.62 19.47 5.43
CA TRP A 116 -8.18 18.09 5.27
C TRP A 116 -7.13 17.76 6.35
N ILE A 117 -7.29 16.62 7.03
CA ILE A 117 -6.42 16.19 8.13
C ILE A 117 -4.98 15.92 7.64
N LYS A 118 -4.84 15.43 6.40
CA LYS A 118 -3.58 14.96 5.83
C LYS A 118 -2.55 16.08 5.65
N ASP A 119 -2.96 17.19 5.07
CA ASP A 119 -2.11 18.30 4.65
C ASP A 119 -2.49 19.63 5.31
N ARG A 120 -3.60 19.67 6.06
CA ARG A 120 -4.16 20.88 6.70
C ARG A 120 -4.67 21.92 5.70
N GLU A 121 -4.87 21.52 4.44
CA GLU A 121 -5.38 22.44 3.42
C GLU A 121 -6.88 22.69 3.60
N PRO A 122 -7.37 23.91 3.30
CA PRO A 122 -8.80 24.21 3.31
C PRO A 122 -9.59 23.32 2.36
N VAL A 123 -10.78 22.90 2.78
CA VAL A 123 -11.70 22.16 1.93
C VAL A 123 -12.30 23.11 0.87
N GLY A 124 -11.75 23.06 -0.35
CA GLY A 124 -12.18 23.91 -1.47
C GLY A 124 -13.31 23.35 -2.35
N TYR A 125 -13.63 22.06 -2.21
CA TYR A 125 -14.74 21.40 -2.89
C TYR A 125 -15.90 21.20 -1.92
N ASN A 126 -17.14 21.29 -2.39
CA ASN A 126 -18.32 21.16 -1.55
C ASN A 126 -19.30 20.12 -2.12
N ASN A 127 -19.73 19.17 -1.28
CA ASN A 127 -20.84 18.26 -1.54
C ASN A 127 -21.78 18.09 -0.32
N TRP A 128 -21.93 19.13 0.51
CA TRP A 128 -22.84 19.17 1.66
C TRP A 128 -24.28 18.77 1.29
N ALA A 129 -24.90 18.00 2.18
CA ALA A 129 -26.34 17.77 2.14
C ALA A 129 -27.08 19.09 2.40
N PRO A 130 -28.34 19.24 1.93
CA PRO A 130 -29.11 20.44 2.21
C PRO A 130 -29.23 20.68 3.71
N GLY A 131 -28.74 21.82 4.19
CA GLY A 131 -28.74 22.19 5.61
C GLY A 131 -27.41 21.97 6.32
N GLU A 132 -26.43 21.30 5.69
CA GLU A 132 -25.12 21.00 6.27
C GLU A 132 -24.01 21.96 5.81
N PRO A 133 -22.94 22.12 6.61
CA PRO A 133 -22.78 21.61 7.98
C PRO A 133 -23.64 22.41 8.97
N ASN A 134 -24.23 21.74 9.96
CA ASN A 134 -25.16 22.38 10.90
C ASN A 134 -24.65 22.45 12.35
N ASN A 135 -23.57 21.73 12.64
CA ASN A 135 -22.95 21.56 13.95
C ASN A 135 -23.94 21.26 15.08
N LYS A 136 -24.69 20.17 14.91
CA LYS A 136 -25.77 19.84 15.83
C LYS A 136 -25.25 19.66 17.25
N ASP A 137 -25.96 20.27 18.19
CA ASP A 137 -25.62 20.25 19.62
C ASP A 137 -24.18 20.76 19.92
N SER A 138 -23.54 21.44 18.95
CA SER A 138 -22.14 21.87 19.01
C SER A 138 -21.13 20.72 19.20
N GLU A 139 -21.45 19.52 18.68
CA GLU A 139 -20.61 18.31 18.82
C GLU A 139 -20.10 17.74 17.47
N GLU A 140 -20.43 18.34 16.32
CA GLU A 140 -20.23 17.72 15.00
C GLU A 140 -19.03 18.29 14.26
N ASN A 141 -17.84 17.72 14.51
CA ASN A 141 -16.58 18.24 13.96
C ASN A 141 -15.93 17.32 12.90
N CYS A 142 -16.68 16.33 12.41
CA CYS A 142 -16.15 15.26 11.56
C CYS A 142 -16.98 15.06 10.30
N LEU A 143 -16.32 15.00 9.14
CA LEU A 143 -16.98 14.85 7.84
C LEU A 143 -17.31 13.39 7.56
N GLU A 144 -18.56 13.09 7.23
CA GLU A 144 -18.97 11.80 6.66
C GLU A 144 -19.70 11.92 5.32
N TYR A 145 -19.58 10.88 4.51
CA TYR A 145 -20.61 10.55 3.53
C TYR A 145 -21.80 9.91 4.24
N PHE A 146 -22.97 10.53 4.18
CA PHE A 146 -24.15 10.05 4.88
C PHE A 146 -25.13 9.34 3.94
N LYS A 147 -25.40 8.05 4.19
CA LYS A 147 -26.18 7.20 3.30
C LYS A 147 -27.61 7.72 3.09
N GLU A 148 -28.24 8.22 4.16
CA GLU A 148 -29.63 8.71 4.12
C GLU A 148 -29.75 9.98 3.27
N GLN A 149 -28.66 10.73 3.11
CA GLN A 149 -28.57 11.90 2.25
C GLN A 149 -27.93 11.58 0.89
N LEU A 150 -28.13 10.36 0.38
CA LEU A 150 -27.59 9.90 -0.92
C LEU A 150 -26.06 10.04 -1.03
N PHE A 151 -25.35 9.80 0.07
CA PHE A 151 -23.90 10.00 0.18
C PHE A 151 -23.47 11.44 -0.14
N LYS A 152 -24.29 12.43 0.22
CA LYS A 152 -23.83 13.79 0.42
C LYS A 152 -23.10 13.93 1.76
N TRP A 153 -22.37 15.02 1.90
CA TRP A 153 -21.60 15.31 3.10
C TRP A 153 -22.49 15.74 4.26
N ASN A 154 -22.15 15.25 5.44
CA ASN A 154 -22.74 15.58 6.71
C ASN A 154 -21.61 15.77 7.72
N ASP A 155 -21.71 16.77 8.58
CA ASP A 155 -20.92 16.84 9.80
C ASP A 155 -21.59 15.97 10.86
N ALA A 156 -20.78 15.24 11.62
CA ALA A 156 -21.31 14.33 12.63
C ALA A 156 -20.38 14.27 13.85
N PRO A 157 -20.87 13.80 15.01
CA PRO A 157 -20.04 13.65 16.18
C PRO A 157 -18.95 12.63 15.90
N CYS A 158 -17.68 13.03 16.06
CA CYS A 158 -16.51 12.22 15.78
C CYS A 158 -16.46 10.88 16.55
N ARG A 159 -17.25 10.78 17.62
CA ARG A 159 -17.44 9.59 18.47
C ARG A 159 -18.29 8.50 17.83
N LEU A 160 -19.00 8.78 16.73
CA LEU A 160 -19.80 7.76 16.04
C LEU A 160 -18.88 6.71 15.39
N ARG A 161 -19.33 5.46 15.45
CA ARG A 161 -18.67 4.36 14.74
C ARG A 161 -19.13 4.36 13.30
N ARG A 162 -18.20 4.57 12.38
CA ARG A 162 -18.42 4.48 10.93
C ARG A 162 -17.28 3.68 10.30
N ARG A 163 -17.55 3.16 9.10
CA ARG A 163 -16.47 2.78 8.19
C ARG A 163 -15.77 4.04 7.71
N PHE A 164 -14.60 3.89 7.11
CA PHE A 164 -13.85 5.02 6.59
C PHE A 164 -13.24 4.71 5.23
N ILE A 165 -13.00 5.75 4.45
CA ILE A 165 -12.32 5.65 3.16
C ILE A 165 -10.92 6.18 3.33
N CYS A 166 -9.93 5.35 3.03
CA CYS A 166 -8.53 5.76 2.95
C CYS A 166 -8.20 6.16 1.54
N GLU A 167 -7.37 7.18 1.42
CA GLU A 167 -6.71 7.54 0.19
C GLU A 167 -5.20 7.43 0.37
N GLU A 168 -4.52 6.93 -0.66
CA GLU A 168 -3.07 7.01 -0.75
C GLU A 168 -2.68 7.29 -2.20
N ALA A 169 -1.67 8.13 -2.38
CA ALA A 169 -1.05 8.27 -3.69
C ALA A 169 -0.47 6.91 -4.10
N LEU A 170 -0.64 6.52 -5.35
CA LEU A 170 -0.08 5.29 -5.87
C LEU A 170 1.46 5.39 -5.91
N ASN A 171 2.10 5.09 -4.78
CA ASN A 171 3.54 4.91 -4.63
C ASN A 171 3.83 3.41 -4.72
N ILE A 172 3.90 2.89 -5.95
CA ILE A 172 4.44 1.54 -6.22
C ILE A 172 5.95 1.55 -5.99
#